data_AF-A0A1G4RQ72-F1
#
_entry.id   AF-A0A1G4RQ72-F1
#
_cell.length_a   1.000
_cell.length_b   1.000
_cell.length_c   1.000
_cell.angle_alpha   90.00
_cell.angle_beta   90.00
_cell.angle_gamma   90.00
#
_symmetry.space_group_name_H-M   'P 1'
#
loop_
_entity.id
_entity.type
_entity.pdbx_description
1 polymer ?
#
loop_
_entity_poly.entity_id
_entity_poly.type
_entity_poly.pdbx_seq_one_letter_code
_entity_poly.pdbx_strand_id
1 'polypeptide(L)'
;MANDDEYIMSCFKEFVLTRQSIIKYYEMDAEKVNAFNRQILSVKRNAYPNQYPDFIGELMDVEVFNVTSSAENNRKGSLFSKENDALKKRMEEALKPADNPEEYKMGTSHVEIMDYSDHSYENWLKSLKRNIVKHKESRLKYDPEGKECAFLVHYTQKVLGYKDENGVEQWHRLGIDNRALSIIYEELYGSIDYFILLNEMNNEAEVIPIMKIPSYVKTHALRDDFYPRKGAGTIFIGISDFI
;
A
#
# COMPACT_ATOMS: atom_id res chain seq x y z
N MET A 1 -6.29 13.62 -0.19
CA MET A 1 -7.24 12.64 -0.73
C MET A 1 -7.11 12.54 -2.23
N ALA A 2 -7.61 13.47 -3.07
CA ALA A 2 -7.43 13.32 -4.52
C ALA A 2 -5.95 13.16 -4.96
N ASN A 3 -5.00 13.88 -4.35
CA ASN A 3 -3.58 13.77 -4.73
C ASN A 3 -2.91 12.43 -4.34
N ASP A 4 -3.46 11.69 -3.37
CA ASP A 4 -2.77 10.53 -2.80
C ASP A 4 -2.95 9.29 -3.69
N ASP A 5 -4.15 9.08 -4.25
CA ASP A 5 -4.42 7.90 -5.09
C ASP A 5 -3.69 7.97 -6.44
N GLU A 6 -3.54 9.18 -6.99
CA GLU A 6 -2.77 9.44 -8.21
C GLU A 6 -1.27 9.25 -7.99
N TYR A 7 -0.76 9.64 -6.82
CA TYR A 7 0.60 9.30 -6.43
C TYR A 7 0.81 7.78 -6.34
N ILE A 8 -0.05 7.08 -5.58
CA ILE A 8 0.03 5.62 -5.40
C ILE A 8 0.00 4.89 -6.74
N MET A 9 -0.93 5.27 -7.63
CA MET A 9 -1.02 4.67 -8.95
C MET A 9 0.21 4.98 -9.80
N SER A 10 0.74 6.20 -9.73
CA SER A 10 1.96 6.58 -10.46
C SER A 10 3.17 5.78 -9.98
N CYS A 11 3.33 5.58 -8.66
CA CYS A 11 4.36 4.71 -8.09
C CYS A 11 4.24 3.28 -8.63
N PHE A 12 3.04 2.71 -8.65
CA PHE A 12 2.86 1.36 -9.17
C PHE A 12 3.14 1.27 -10.69
N LYS A 13 2.74 2.27 -11.47
CA LYS A 13 3.09 2.32 -12.91
C LYS A 13 4.60 2.42 -13.14
N GLU A 14 5.31 3.21 -12.34
CA GLU A 14 6.77 3.26 -12.37
C GLU A 14 7.39 1.89 -12.03
N PHE A 15 6.80 1.14 -11.11
CA PHE A 15 7.29 -0.20 -10.80
C PHE A 15 7.13 -1.14 -12.01
N VAL A 16 6.05 -0.98 -12.76
CA VAL A 16 5.81 -1.78 -13.98
C VAL A 16 6.77 -1.40 -15.11
N LEU A 17 7.15 -0.13 -15.22
CA LEU A 17 8.04 0.38 -16.28
C LEU A 17 9.53 0.16 -15.99
N THR A 18 9.91 0.18 -14.72
CA THR A 18 11.33 0.13 -14.33
C THR A 18 11.75 -1.27 -13.89
N ARG A 19 13.04 -1.58 -14.05
CA ARG A 19 13.65 -2.81 -13.51
C ARG A 19 14.19 -2.64 -12.09
N GLN A 20 13.97 -1.49 -11.47
CA GLN A 20 14.51 -1.18 -10.15
C GLN A 20 13.64 -1.73 -9.02
N SER A 21 12.35 -1.92 -9.28
CA SER A 21 11.37 -2.50 -8.36
C SER A 21 11.22 -4.01 -8.54
N ILE A 22 10.82 -4.68 -7.46
CA ILE A 22 10.52 -6.11 -7.46
C ILE A 22 9.00 -6.28 -7.47
N ILE A 23 8.45 -6.64 -8.63
CA ILE A 23 7.04 -7.07 -8.71
C ILE A 23 6.98 -8.59 -8.70
N LYS A 24 6.23 -9.14 -7.74
CA LYS A 24 5.94 -10.57 -7.64
C LYS A 24 4.54 -10.82 -8.21
N TYR A 25 4.49 -11.45 -9.37
CA TYR A 25 3.25 -11.91 -9.98
C TYR A 25 3.00 -13.36 -9.57
N TYR A 26 1.91 -13.59 -8.85
CA TYR A 26 1.59 -14.92 -8.34
C TYR A 26 0.74 -15.70 -9.33
N GLU A 27 1.15 -16.93 -9.66
CA GLU A 27 0.38 -17.85 -10.53
C GLU A 27 0.04 -17.26 -11.92
N MET A 28 0.92 -16.41 -12.46
CA MET A 28 0.81 -15.79 -13.78
C MET A 28 1.99 -16.18 -14.67
N ASP A 29 1.69 -16.62 -15.89
CA ASP A 29 2.69 -16.81 -16.94
C ASP A 29 3.08 -15.45 -17.58
N ALA A 30 4.13 -15.46 -18.41
CA ALA A 30 4.65 -14.25 -19.05
C ALA A 30 3.62 -13.53 -19.94
N GLU A 31 2.71 -14.26 -20.58
CA GLU A 31 1.68 -13.67 -21.43
C GLU A 31 0.67 -12.89 -20.58
N LYS A 32 0.20 -13.50 -19.49
CA LYS A 32 -0.69 -12.85 -18.52
C LYS A 32 -0.04 -11.64 -17.85
N VAL A 33 1.22 -11.74 -17.46
CA VAL A 33 1.97 -10.61 -16.87
C VAL A 33 2.03 -9.44 -17.87
N ASN A 34 2.36 -9.73 -19.13
CA ASN A 34 2.42 -8.69 -20.16
C ASN A 34 1.04 -8.07 -20.45
N ALA A 35 -0.03 -8.87 -20.45
CA ALA A 35 -1.40 -8.37 -20.63
C ALA A 35 -1.81 -7.45 -19.47
N PHE A 36 -1.64 -7.91 -18.24
CA PHE A 36 -1.91 -7.14 -17.02
C PHE A 36 -1.14 -5.82 -17.01
N ASN A 37 0.17 -5.84 -17.29
CA ASN A 37 1.00 -4.64 -17.31
C ASN A 37 0.51 -3.62 -18.36
N ARG A 38 0.13 -4.06 -19.56
CA ARG A 38 -0.45 -3.16 -20.57
C ARG A 38 -1.74 -2.52 -20.09
N GLN A 39 -2.62 -3.29 -19.46
CA GLN A 39 -3.90 -2.79 -18.92
C GLN A 39 -3.65 -1.76 -17.81
N ILE A 40 -2.81 -2.08 -16.82
CA ILE A 40 -2.45 -1.18 -15.72
C ILE A 40 -1.85 0.13 -16.22
N LEU A 41 -0.96 0.07 -17.21
CA LEU A 41 -0.37 1.30 -17.76
C LEU A 41 -1.41 2.17 -18.48
N SER A 42 -2.43 1.55 -19.07
CA SER A 42 -3.48 2.23 -19.84
C SER A 42 -4.56 2.94 -19.02
N VAL A 43 -4.79 2.53 -17.75
CA VAL A 43 -5.87 3.13 -16.94
C VAL A 43 -5.61 4.60 -16.67
N LYS A 44 -6.68 5.40 -16.62
CA LYS A 44 -6.62 6.83 -16.35
C LYS A 44 -7.49 7.18 -15.17
N ARG A 45 -7.15 8.27 -14.49
CA ARG A 45 -7.95 8.76 -13.37
C ARG A 45 -9.39 8.97 -13.80
N ASN A 46 -10.33 8.56 -12.95
CA ASN A 46 -11.75 8.81 -13.17
C ASN A 46 -12.00 10.32 -13.22
N ALA A 47 -12.77 10.77 -14.22
CA ALA A 47 -13.17 12.17 -14.38
C ALA A 47 -14.02 12.67 -13.20
N TYR A 48 -14.56 11.75 -12.39
CA TYR A 48 -15.31 12.02 -11.16
C TYR A 48 -14.55 11.46 -9.95
N PRO A 49 -13.58 12.19 -9.37
CA PRO A 49 -12.64 11.66 -8.36
C PRO A 49 -13.25 11.18 -7.04
N ASN A 50 -14.53 11.48 -6.79
CA ASN A 50 -15.26 11.02 -5.60
C ASN A 50 -16.18 9.82 -5.91
N GLN A 51 -16.08 9.28 -7.12
CA GLN A 51 -16.86 8.13 -7.57
C GLN A 51 -15.93 6.96 -7.81
N TYR A 52 -16.40 5.79 -7.41
CA TYR A 52 -15.77 4.53 -7.78
C TYR A 52 -15.79 4.36 -9.31
N PRO A 53 -14.74 3.78 -9.91
CA PRO A 53 -13.43 3.45 -9.36
C PRO A 53 -12.53 4.68 -9.43
N ASP A 54 -11.41 4.67 -8.70
CA ASP A 54 -10.43 5.75 -8.79
C ASP A 54 -9.81 5.88 -10.20
N PHE A 55 -9.62 4.77 -10.89
CA PHE A 55 -9.07 4.72 -12.25
C PHE A 55 -9.90 3.82 -13.17
N ILE A 56 -10.14 4.31 -14.39
CA ILE A 56 -10.93 3.65 -15.42
C ILE A 56 -10.01 3.32 -16.60
N GLY A 57 -10.09 2.08 -17.07
CA GLY A 57 -9.45 1.62 -18.29
C GLY A 57 -10.46 1.04 -19.28
N GLU A 58 -9.99 0.63 -20.46
CA GLU A 58 -10.83 -0.04 -21.45
C GLU A 58 -11.21 -1.45 -20.98
N LEU A 59 -10.23 -2.20 -20.48
CA LEU A 59 -10.38 -3.61 -20.06
C LEU A 59 -10.32 -3.82 -18.55
N MET A 60 -9.76 -2.85 -17.82
CA MET A 60 -9.51 -2.97 -16.39
C MET A 60 -9.78 -1.65 -15.68
N ASP A 61 -10.50 -1.73 -14.57
CA ASP A 61 -10.68 -0.63 -13.62
C ASP A 61 -9.87 -0.89 -12.34
N VAL A 62 -9.38 0.17 -11.70
CA VAL A 62 -8.54 0.09 -10.50
C VAL A 62 -9.12 0.96 -9.40
N GLU A 63 -9.38 0.35 -8.24
CA GLU A 63 -9.71 1.05 -7.00
C GLU A 63 -8.49 1.10 -6.09
N VAL A 64 -8.20 2.25 -5.51
CA VAL A 64 -7.07 2.47 -4.62
C VAL A 64 -7.56 2.67 -3.19
N PHE A 65 -6.92 1.99 -2.23
CA PHE A 65 -7.15 2.31 -0.83
C PHE A 65 -5.96 1.97 0.06
N ASN A 66 -5.94 2.58 1.24
CA ASN A 66 -4.88 2.42 2.21
C ASN A 66 -5.31 1.43 3.30
N VAL A 67 -4.34 0.65 3.79
CA VAL A 67 -4.48 -0.20 4.98
C VAL A 67 -3.50 0.23 6.06
N THR A 68 -3.89 0.06 7.31
CA THR A 68 -3.08 0.46 8.47
C THR A 68 -3.03 -0.63 9.52
N SER A 69 -1.86 -0.78 10.10
CA SER A 69 -1.55 -1.60 11.27
C SER A 69 -1.62 -0.82 12.59
N SER A 70 -1.76 0.51 12.56
CA SER A 70 -2.02 1.30 13.78
C SER A 70 -3.47 1.15 14.22
N ALA A 71 -3.75 1.41 15.50
CA ALA A 71 -5.12 1.57 15.95
C ALA A 71 -5.84 2.71 15.19
N GLU A 72 -7.15 2.55 15.04
CA GLU A 72 -8.02 3.50 14.35
C GLU A 72 -9.12 3.96 15.30
N ASN A 73 -9.27 5.29 15.44
CA ASN A 73 -10.38 5.84 16.21
C ASN A 73 -11.58 6.03 15.27
N ASN A 74 -12.76 5.58 15.70
CA ASN A 74 -14.04 5.49 14.95
C ASN A 74 -14.52 6.75 14.18
N ARG A 75 -13.79 7.87 14.18
CA ARG A 75 -14.21 9.12 13.54
C ARG A 75 -13.15 9.91 12.74
N LYS A 76 -11.84 9.59 12.77
CA LYS A 76 -10.82 10.48 12.17
C LYS A 76 -9.55 9.79 11.62
N GLY A 77 -9.69 8.71 10.84
CA GLY A 77 -8.53 8.03 10.23
C GLY A 77 -7.60 7.36 11.25
N SER A 78 -6.54 6.71 10.73
CA SER A 78 -5.57 6.00 11.54
C SER A 78 -4.79 6.95 12.46
N LEU A 79 -4.39 6.50 13.65
CA LEU A 79 -3.51 7.29 14.54
C LEU A 79 -2.22 7.68 13.80
N PHE A 80 -1.64 6.73 13.07
CA PHE A 80 -0.48 6.96 12.23
C PHE A 80 -0.67 8.06 11.20
N SER A 81 -1.81 8.12 10.49
CA SER A 81 -2.03 9.18 9.50
C SER A 81 -2.01 10.56 10.16
N LYS A 82 -2.61 10.70 11.36
CA LYS A 82 -2.59 11.98 12.08
C LYS A 82 -1.19 12.35 12.53
N GLU A 83 -0.44 11.39 13.05
CA GLU A 83 0.92 11.62 13.52
C GLU A 83 1.87 11.92 12.36
N ASN A 84 1.72 11.22 11.24
CA ASN A 84 2.47 11.45 10.02
C ASN A 84 2.15 12.82 9.40
N ASP A 85 0.88 13.23 9.39
CA ASP A 85 0.49 14.57 8.92
C ASP A 85 1.04 15.67 9.86
N ALA A 86 0.99 15.45 11.17
CA ALA A 86 1.56 16.36 12.15
C ALA A 86 3.08 16.46 12.01
N LEU A 87 3.75 15.33 11.76
CA LEU A 87 5.19 15.24 11.52
C LEU A 87 5.58 15.96 10.23
N LYS A 88 4.90 15.69 9.11
CA LYS A 88 5.11 16.42 7.85
C LYS A 88 4.99 17.92 8.05
N LYS A 89 3.96 18.36 8.79
CA LYS A 89 3.78 19.79 9.10
C LYS A 89 4.92 20.36 9.96
N ARG A 90 5.37 19.63 10.99
CA ARG A 90 6.53 20.05 11.80
C ARG A 90 7.80 20.14 10.96
N MET A 91 8.01 19.20 10.04
CA MET A 91 9.14 19.24 9.12
C MET A 91 9.06 20.40 8.14
N GLU A 92 7.90 20.65 7.53
CA GLU A 92 7.69 21.80 6.67
C GLU A 92 7.95 23.11 7.41
N GLU A 93 7.52 23.22 8.67
CA GLU A 93 7.80 24.37 9.52
C GLU A 93 9.29 24.51 9.87
N ALA A 94 9.98 23.40 10.16
CA ALA A 94 11.41 23.38 10.46
C ALA A 94 12.30 23.65 9.23
N LEU A 95 11.81 23.38 8.02
CA LEU A 95 12.49 23.62 6.75
C LEU A 95 12.12 24.95 6.09
N LYS A 96 11.26 25.77 6.72
CA LYS A 96 10.99 27.13 6.22
C LYS A 96 12.28 27.95 6.25
N PRO A 97 12.61 28.67 5.17
CA PRO A 97 13.75 29.59 5.19
C PRO A 97 13.53 30.62 6.31
N ALA A 98 14.55 30.83 7.15
CA ALA A 98 14.52 31.89 8.13
C ALA A 98 14.41 33.24 7.40
N ASP A 99 13.63 34.17 7.93
CA ASP A 99 13.49 35.53 7.37
C ASP A 99 14.81 36.31 7.33
N ASN A 100 15.87 35.78 7.96
CA ASN A 100 17.17 36.43 8.09
C ASN A 100 18.31 35.55 7.51
N PRO A 101 18.93 35.94 6.38
CA PRO A 101 19.95 35.14 5.69
C PRO A 101 21.29 35.00 6.42
N GLU A 102 21.50 35.68 7.55
CA GLU A 102 22.72 35.56 8.36
C GLU A 102 22.66 34.42 9.40
N GLU A 103 21.51 33.77 9.61
CA GLU A 103 21.36 32.66 10.58
C GLU A 103 21.74 31.28 10.02
N TYR A 104 22.17 31.19 8.76
CA TYR A 104 22.52 29.92 8.12
C TYR A 104 23.84 29.35 8.65
N LYS A 105 23.76 28.67 9.80
CA LYS A 105 24.77 27.70 10.24
C LYS A 105 24.49 26.36 9.55
N MET A 106 25.58 25.72 9.09
CA MET A 106 25.69 24.41 8.44
C MET A 106 24.48 23.47 8.55
N GLY A 107 24.14 22.83 7.41
CA GLY A 107 23.08 21.83 7.23
C GLY A 107 22.52 21.21 8.52
N THR A 108 21.33 21.68 8.92
CA THR A 108 20.66 21.17 10.11
C THR A 108 19.83 19.95 9.74
N SER A 109 20.26 18.76 10.16
CA SER A 109 19.45 17.55 10.04
C SER A 109 18.44 17.48 11.18
N HIS A 110 17.14 17.53 10.87
CA HIS A 110 16.09 17.19 11.83
C HIS A 110 15.82 15.69 11.78
N VAL A 111 15.83 15.03 12.95
CA VAL A 111 15.46 13.63 13.11
C VAL A 111 14.28 13.57 14.06
N GLU A 112 13.13 13.18 13.54
CA GLU A 112 11.97 12.81 14.36
C GLU A 112 11.75 11.30 14.29
N ILE A 113 11.42 10.70 15.44
CA ILE A 113 11.12 9.28 15.57
C ILE A 113 9.65 9.18 15.97
N MET A 114 8.84 8.52 15.14
CA MET A 114 7.49 8.12 15.54
C MET A 114 7.56 6.89 16.46
N ASP A 115 6.75 6.86 17.51
CA ASP A 115 6.56 5.67 18.32
C ASP A 115 5.47 4.79 17.69
N TYR A 116 5.75 3.50 17.55
CA TYR A 116 4.88 2.53 16.90
C TYR A 116 4.23 1.57 17.92
N SER A 117 4.18 1.96 19.20
CA SER A 117 3.68 1.13 20.31
C SER A 117 2.28 0.53 20.07
N ASP A 118 1.44 1.21 19.28
CA ASP A 118 0.04 0.83 19.05
C ASP A 118 -0.19 0.07 17.73
N HIS A 119 0.88 -0.40 17.09
CA HIS A 119 0.79 -1.20 15.88
C HIS A 119 0.61 -2.68 16.18
N SER A 120 -0.27 -3.34 15.42
CA SER A 120 -0.41 -4.80 15.48
C SER A 120 -0.86 -5.39 14.15
N TYR A 121 -0.53 -6.66 13.95
CA TYR A 121 -1.01 -7.42 12.82
C TYR A 121 -2.54 -7.56 12.82
N GLU A 122 -3.15 -7.68 14.00
CA GLU A 122 -4.62 -7.70 14.15
C GLU A 122 -5.28 -6.41 13.69
N ASN A 123 -4.67 -5.25 13.97
CA ASN A 123 -5.16 -3.96 13.47
C ASN A 123 -5.07 -3.89 11.95
N TRP A 124 -4.00 -4.43 11.37
CA TRP A 124 -3.83 -4.51 9.92
C TRP A 124 -4.88 -5.39 9.27
N LEU A 125 -5.13 -6.59 9.79
CA LEU A 125 -6.20 -7.48 9.28
C LEU A 125 -7.59 -6.84 9.40
N LYS A 126 -7.87 -6.14 10.50
CA LYS A 126 -9.14 -5.41 10.67
C LYS A 126 -9.29 -4.28 9.66
N SER A 127 -8.24 -3.48 9.46
CA SER A 127 -8.22 -2.38 8.49
C SER A 127 -8.38 -2.92 7.06
N LEU A 128 -7.67 -3.99 6.72
CA LEU A 128 -7.78 -4.71 5.46
C LEU A 128 -9.22 -5.16 5.21
N LYS A 129 -9.79 -5.98 6.11
CA LYS A 129 -11.15 -6.53 5.96
C LYS A 129 -12.19 -5.43 5.83
N ARG A 130 -12.13 -4.39 6.67
CA ARG A 130 -13.10 -3.29 6.62
C ARG A 130 -13.04 -2.54 5.29
N ASN A 131 -11.84 -2.20 4.81
CA ASN A 131 -11.69 -1.50 3.53
C ASN A 131 -12.15 -2.40 2.37
N ILE A 132 -11.74 -3.68 2.36
CA ILE A 132 -12.20 -4.66 1.37
C ILE A 132 -13.73 -4.69 1.27
N VAL A 133 -14.43 -4.84 2.39
CA VAL A 133 -15.91 -4.89 2.40
C VAL A 133 -16.52 -3.60 1.84
N LYS A 134 -16.02 -2.44 2.30
CA LYS A 134 -16.49 -1.14 1.83
C LYS A 134 -16.29 -0.95 0.32
N HIS A 135 -15.11 -1.25 -0.20
CA HIS A 135 -14.79 -1.06 -1.62
C HIS A 135 -15.48 -2.12 -2.50
N LYS A 136 -15.68 -3.34 -2.00
CA LYS A 136 -16.53 -4.36 -2.65
C LYS A 136 -17.97 -3.88 -2.79
N GLU A 137 -18.56 -3.29 -1.75
CA GLU A 137 -19.91 -2.75 -1.84
C GLU A 137 -20.02 -1.63 -2.88
N SER A 138 -19.00 -0.78 -3.01
CA SER A 138 -18.92 0.22 -4.08
C SER A 138 -18.83 -0.43 -5.45
N ARG A 139 -17.97 -1.46 -5.61
CA ARG A 139 -17.85 -2.23 -6.86
C ARG A 139 -19.15 -2.91 -7.26
N LEU A 140 -19.92 -3.47 -6.32
CA LEU A 140 -21.19 -4.12 -6.66
C LEU A 140 -22.29 -3.13 -7.06
N LYS A 141 -22.20 -1.88 -6.62
CA LYS A 141 -23.11 -0.79 -7.04
C LYS A 141 -22.68 -0.18 -8.37
N TYR A 142 -21.38 -0.23 -8.67
CA TYR A 142 -20.78 0.28 -9.89
C TYR A 142 -20.76 -0.84 -10.94
N ASP A 143 -21.51 -0.70 -12.03
CA ASP A 143 -21.66 -1.75 -13.03
C ASP A 143 -21.03 -1.40 -14.41
N PRO A 144 -19.70 -1.48 -14.57
CA PRO A 144 -19.05 -1.60 -15.85
C PRO A 144 -19.06 -3.08 -16.24
N GLU A 145 -20.15 -3.54 -16.86
CA GLU A 145 -20.26 -4.91 -17.35
C GLU A 145 -18.99 -5.34 -18.11
N GLY A 146 -18.43 -6.49 -17.74
CA GLY A 146 -17.41 -7.19 -18.53
C GLY A 146 -15.95 -6.73 -18.36
N LYS A 147 -15.65 -5.75 -17.52
CA LYS A 147 -14.25 -5.35 -17.24
C LYS A 147 -13.63 -6.10 -16.07
N GLU A 148 -12.35 -6.39 -16.19
CA GLU A 148 -11.53 -6.82 -15.05
C GLU A 148 -11.45 -5.70 -14.01
N CYS A 149 -11.29 -6.08 -12.75
CA CYS A 149 -11.15 -5.13 -11.65
C CYS A 149 -9.96 -5.48 -10.76
N ALA A 150 -9.16 -4.47 -10.42
CA ALA A 150 -8.06 -4.59 -9.49
C ALA A 150 -8.25 -3.69 -8.27
N PHE A 151 -7.96 -4.23 -7.09
CA PHE A 151 -7.80 -3.44 -5.87
C PHE A 151 -6.31 -3.19 -5.62
N LEU A 152 -5.89 -1.93 -5.70
CA LEU A 152 -4.54 -1.48 -5.39
C LEU A 152 -4.46 -0.96 -3.96
N VAL A 153 -3.84 -1.77 -3.11
CA VAL A 153 -3.75 -1.53 -1.67
C VAL A 153 -2.38 -0.99 -1.32
N HIS A 154 -2.37 0.19 -0.70
CA HIS A 154 -1.14 0.82 -0.26
C HIS A 154 -0.92 0.63 1.24
N TYR A 155 0.27 0.15 1.62
CA TYR A 155 0.68 -0.03 3.01
C TYR A 155 1.99 0.72 3.32
N THR A 156 1.86 1.84 4.04
CA THR A 156 2.96 2.82 4.22
C THR A 156 3.84 2.60 5.45
N GLN A 157 3.41 1.76 6.40
CA GLN A 157 3.89 1.88 7.79
C GLN A 157 5.15 1.09 8.12
N LYS A 158 5.61 0.17 7.27
CA LYS A 158 6.83 -0.64 7.51
C LYS A 158 6.93 -1.22 8.94
N VAL A 159 5.84 -1.64 9.56
CA VAL A 159 5.95 -2.21 10.91
C VAL A 159 5.77 -3.71 10.93
N LEU A 160 5.10 -4.32 9.95
CA LEU A 160 4.86 -5.76 10.02
C LEU A 160 6.03 -6.55 9.43
N GLY A 161 6.41 -7.60 10.13
CA GLY A 161 7.45 -8.54 9.73
C GLY A 161 7.22 -9.95 10.26
N TYR A 162 8.11 -10.86 9.89
CA TYR A 162 8.17 -12.23 10.39
C TYR A 162 9.64 -12.66 10.51
N LYS A 163 9.92 -13.77 11.19
CA LYS A 163 11.26 -14.38 11.22
C LYS A 163 11.30 -15.58 10.28
N ASP A 164 12.26 -15.64 9.38
CA ASP A 164 12.45 -16.84 8.57
C ASP A 164 12.96 -18.04 9.40
N GLU A 165 13.18 -19.17 8.74
CA GLU A 165 13.67 -20.41 9.35
C GLU A 165 15.02 -20.25 10.07
N ASN A 166 15.82 -19.25 9.69
CA ASN A 166 17.11 -18.93 10.31
C ASN A 166 16.98 -17.87 11.41
N GLY A 167 15.75 -17.44 11.72
CA GLY A 167 15.48 -16.39 12.70
C GLY A 167 15.77 -14.97 12.20
N VAL A 168 16.05 -14.79 10.91
CA VAL A 168 16.31 -13.48 10.31
C VAL A 168 15.00 -12.76 10.08
N GLU A 169 14.98 -11.47 10.45
CA GLU A 169 13.79 -10.66 10.33
C GLU A 169 13.53 -10.25 8.87
N GLN A 170 12.31 -10.51 8.43
CA GLN A 170 11.81 -10.26 7.08
C GLN A 170 10.59 -9.34 7.14
N TRP A 171 10.36 -8.61 6.05
CA TRP A 171 9.17 -7.76 5.91
C TRP A 171 7.92 -8.59 5.65
N HIS A 172 6.76 -8.11 6.12
CA HIS A 172 5.48 -8.70 5.77
C HIS A 172 5.33 -8.82 4.25
N ARG A 173 4.80 -9.97 3.82
CA ARG A 173 4.53 -10.30 2.43
C ARG A 173 3.15 -10.93 2.36
N LEU A 174 2.28 -10.36 1.53
CA LEU A 174 0.92 -10.85 1.36
C LEU A 174 0.90 -12.25 0.79
N GLY A 175 1.80 -12.55 -0.14
CA GLY A 175 1.87 -13.87 -0.76
C GLY A 175 2.30 -14.97 0.20
N ILE A 176 2.60 -14.75 1.47
CA ILE A 176 2.81 -15.87 2.42
C ILE A 176 1.88 -15.76 3.62
N ASP A 177 0.95 -14.82 3.60
CA ASP A 177 0.07 -14.51 4.71
C ASP A 177 -1.24 -15.28 4.61
N ASN A 178 -1.39 -16.34 5.40
CA ASN A 178 -2.55 -17.23 5.33
C ASN A 178 -3.85 -16.51 5.68
N ARG A 179 -3.86 -15.74 6.77
CA ARG A 179 -5.06 -15.06 7.26
C ARG A 179 -5.50 -13.94 6.32
N ALA A 180 -4.56 -13.17 5.79
CA ALA A 180 -4.87 -12.11 4.83
C ALA A 180 -5.39 -12.68 3.51
N LEU A 181 -4.73 -13.70 2.96
CA LEU A 181 -5.16 -14.36 1.73
C LEU A 181 -6.54 -15.00 1.89
N SER A 182 -6.82 -15.60 3.05
CA SER A 182 -8.15 -16.16 3.37
C SER A 182 -9.22 -15.06 3.37
N ILE A 183 -8.98 -13.93 4.06
CA ILE A 183 -9.91 -12.78 4.06
C ILE A 183 -10.12 -12.24 2.64
N ILE A 184 -9.04 -12.06 1.88
CA ILE A 184 -9.12 -11.54 0.51
C ILE A 184 -9.97 -12.48 -0.35
N TYR A 185 -9.71 -13.79 -0.31
CA TYR A 185 -10.46 -14.75 -1.11
C TYR A 185 -11.93 -14.81 -0.70
N GLU A 186 -12.21 -14.98 0.60
CA GLU A 186 -13.58 -15.10 1.12
C GLU A 186 -14.43 -13.87 0.78
N GLU A 187 -13.85 -12.68 0.91
CA GLU A 187 -14.58 -11.44 0.68
C GLU A 187 -14.64 -11.05 -0.80
N LEU A 188 -13.61 -11.32 -1.62
CA LEU A 188 -13.50 -10.76 -2.96
C LEU A 188 -13.70 -11.75 -4.11
N TYR A 189 -13.80 -13.06 -3.83
CA TYR A 189 -14.05 -14.06 -4.87
C TYR A 189 -15.30 -13.72 -5.71
N GLY A 190 -15.12 -13.70 -7.03
CA GLY A 190 -16.17 -13.36 -8.00
C GLY A 190 -16.55 -11.88 -8.06
N SER A 191 -15.89 -11.00 -7.29
CA SER A 191 -16.17 -9.55 -7.29
C SER A 191 -15.06 -8.73 -7.95
N ILE A 192 -13.81 -9.20 -7.87
CA ILE A 192 -12.64 -8.59 -8.50
C ILE A 192 -11.66 -9.68 -8.98
N ASP A 193 -10.74 -9.29 -9.85
CA ASP A 193 -9.82 -10.20 -10.54
C ASP A 193 -8.43 -10.20 -9.90
N TYR A 194 -7.94 -9.03 -9.49
CA TYR A 194 -6.58 -8.85 -8.96
C TYR A 194 -6.57 -8.09 -7.64
N PHE A 195 -5.76 -8.57 -6.70
CA PHE A 195 -5.38 -7.83 -5.51
C PHE A 195 -3.91 -7.45 -5.62
N ILE A 196 -3.61 -6.17 -5.45
CA ILE A 196 -2.25 -5.63 -5.55
C ILE A 196 -1.88 -5.04 -4.21
N LEU A 197 -0.83 -5.56 -3.57
CA LEU A 197 -0.23 -4.89 -2.42
C LEU A 197 0.99 -4.10 -2.88
N LEU A 198 0.92 -2.78 -2.77
CA LEU A 198 2.05 -1.89 -3.00
C LEU A 198 2.76 -1.60 -1.68
N ASN A 199 4.04 -1.95 -1.65
CA ASN A 199 4.98 -1.54 -0.62
C ASN A 199 6.07 -0.66 -1.26
N GLU A 200 5.69 0.60 -1.51
CA GLU A 200 6.56 1.64 -2.09
C GLU A 200 7.92 1.67 -1.39
N MET A 201 7.83 1.53 -0.09
CA MET A 201 8.86 1.71 0.88
C MET A 201 9.98 0.63 0.80
N ASN A 202 9.66 -0.55 0.26
CA ASN A 202 10.62 -1.61 -0.08
C ASN A 202 10.89 -1.72 -1.59
N ASN A 203 10.32 -0.82 -2.39
CA ASN A 203 10.30 -0.92 -3.85
C ASN A 203 9.71 -2.25 -4.35
N GLU A 204 8.71 -2.78 -3.62
CA GLU A 204 8.09 -4.07 -3.93
C GLU A 204 6.58 -3.93 -4.17
N ALA A 205 6.06 -4.76 -5.07
CA ALA A 205 4.62 -4.97 -5.21
C ALA A 205 4.30 -6.46 -5.37
N GLU A 206 3.14 -6.86 -4.89
CA GLU A 206 2.63 -8.23 -5.02
C GLU A 206 1.30 -8.20 -5.77
N VAL A 207 1.23 -8.86 -6.93
CA VAL A 207 0.04 -8.95 -7.78
C VAL A 207 -0.52 -10.36 -7.67
N ILE A 208 -1.73 -10.48 -7.11
CA ILE A 208 -2.36 -11.75 -6.79
C ILE A 208 -3.70 -11.87 -7.53
N PRO A 209 -3.82 -12.78 -8.51
CA PRO A 209 -5.12 -13.10 -9.10
C PRO A 209 -6.00 -13.81 -8.06
N ILE A 210 -7.19 -13.29 -7.79
CA ILE A 210 -8.08 -13.79 -6.72
C ILE A 210 -8.43 -15.26 -6.92
N MET A 211 -8.71 -15.65 -8.16
CA MET A 211 -9.06 -17.02 -8.53
C MET A 211 -7.92 -18.03 -8.28
N LYS A 212 -6.68 -17.55 -8.08
CA LYS A 212 -5.49 -18.39 -7.88
C LYS A 212 -5.10 -18.54 -6.41
N ILE A 213 -5.74 -17.81 -5.50
CA ILE A 213 -5.47 -17.93 -4.06
C ILE A 213 -5.64 -19.37 -3.57
N PRO A 214 -6.71 -20.13 -3.90
CA PRO A 214 -6.87 -21.50 -3.40
C PRO A 214 -5.79 -22.47 -3.86
N SER A 215 -5.29 -22.34 -5.10
CA SER A 215 -4.18 -23.15 -5.58
C SER A 215 -2.89 -22.78 -4.87
N TYR A 216 -2.65 -21.48 -4.71
CA TYR A 216 -1.46 -20.94 -4.07
C TYR A 216 -1.36 -21.36 -2.60
N VAL A 217 -2.46 -21.26 -1.85
CA VAL A 217 -2.56 -21.63 -0.43
C VAL A 217 -2.25 -23.11 -0.19
N LYS A 218 -2.58 -23.98 -1.16
CA LYS A 218 -2.32 -25.42 -1.06
C LYS A 218 -0.85 -25.79 -1.32
N THR A 219 -0.13 -24.99 -2.09
CA THR A 219 1.20 -25.33 -2.61
C THR A 219 2.33 -24.61 -1.89
N HIS A 220 2.03 -23.61 -1.05
CA HIS A 220 3.04 -22.79 -0.38
C HIS A 220 2.93 -22.91 1.15
N ALA A 221 4.08 -22.85 1.82
CA ALA A 221 4.14 -22.75 3.27
C ALA A 221 3.70 -21.34 3.68
N LEU A 222 2.45 -21.22 4.12
CA LEU A 222 1.91 -19.96 4.60
C LEU A 222 2.22 -19.75 6.08
N ARG A 223 2.10 -18.50 6.49
CA ARG A 223 2.47 -18.00 7.81
C ARG A 223 1.30 -17.30 8.48
N ASP A 224 1.30 -17.40 9.81
CA ASP A 224 0.34 -16.75 10.72
C ASP A 224 1.05 -15.96 11.84
N ASP A 225 2.38 -15.92 11.82
CA ASP A 225 3.24 -15.44 12.90
C ASP A 225 3.80 -14.02 12.68
N PHE A 226 3.04 -13.16 12.00
CA PHE A 226 3.45 -11.78 11.75
C PHE A 226 3.37 -10.92 13.02
N TYR A 227 4.38 -10.07 13.20
CA TYR A 227 4.50 -9.22 14.37
C TYR A 227 4.95 -7.79 14.01
N PRO A 228 4.63 -6.78 14.84
CA PRO A 228 5.17 -5.45 14.70
C PRO A 228 6.67 -5.44 15.06
N ARG A 229 7.52 -5.04 14.12
CA ARG A 229 8.96 -4.87 14.26
C ARG A 229 9.26 -3.73 15.23
N LYS A 230 10.12 -3.99 16.22
CA LYS A 230 10.56 -2.97 17.19
C LYS A 230 11.54 -2.01 16.52
N GLY A 231 11.36 -0.71 16.75
CA GLY A 231 12.26 0.32 16.23
C GLY A 231 12.08 0.63 14.74
N ALA A 232 10.96 0.23 14.13
CA ALA A 232 10.57 0.64 12.78
C ALA A 232 10.16 2.12 12.73
N GLY A 233 11.02 3.00 13.23
CA GLY A 233 10.95 4.45 13.07
C GLY A 233 11.06 4.83 11.61
N THR A 234 10.08 5.52 11.03
CA THR A 234 10.36 6.31 9.83
C THR A 234 11.28 7.46 10.24
N ILE A 235 12.57 7.34 9.93
CA ILE A 235 13.51 8.44 10.06
C ILE A 235 13.25 9.37 8.88
N PHE A 236 12.69 10.54 9.16
CA PHE A 236 12.68 11.60 8.18
C PHE A 236 13.94 12.42 8.34
N ILE A 237 14.73 12.53 7.27
CA ILE A 237 15.91 13.40 7.22
C ILE A 237 15.57 14.55 6.28
N GLY A 238 15.31 15.72 6.83
CA GLY A 238 15.29 16.96 6.06
C GLY A 238 16.71 17.46 5.89
N ILE A 239 17.16 17.64 4.64
CA ILE A 239 18.42 18.32 4.31
C ILE A 239 18.03 19.62 3.63
N SER A 240 18.36 20.75 4.24
CA SER A 240 18.31 22.05 3.56
C SER A 240 19.64 22.28 2.85
N ASP A 241 19.66 22.17 1.52
CA ASP A 241 20.81 22.62 0.74
C ASP A 241 20.74 24.13 0.52
N PHE A 242 21.88 24.80 0.69
CA PHE A 242 22.06 26.21 0.35
C PHE A 242 22.49 26.37 -1.11
N ILE A 243 22.00 27.44 -1.75
CA ILE A 243 22.62 28.09 -2.91
C ILE A 243 23.70 29.04 -2.40
#